data_AF-F9CWE1-F1
#
_entry.id   AF-F9CWE1-F1
#
_cell.length_a   1.000
_cell.length_b   1.000
_cell.length_c   1.000
_cell.angle_alpha   90.00
_cell.angle_beta   90.00
_cell.angle_gamma   90.00
#
_symmetry.space_group_name_H-M   'P 1'
#
loop_
_entity.id
_entity.type
_entity.pdbx_description
1 polymer ?
#
loop_
_entity_poly.entity_id
_entity_poly.type
_entity_poly.pdbx_seq_one_letter_code
_entity_poly.pdbx_strand_id
1 'polypeptide(L)'
;MFFIVHIDAPLTSGFRTTNQIVEKIIKNMGIKTTNDYVKFYINLNIQGRVSLLSFIHNEKMVLKQKLENKKLDKEPIINGIKILEDLIEELKKDGESKVLEKYNR
;
A
#
# COMPACT_ATOMS: atom_id res chain seq x y z
N MET A 1 3.73 5.17 -16.74
CA MET A 1 4.97 4.63 -16.17
C MET A 1 4.65 4.09 -14.79
N PHE A 2 4.54 2.77 -14.64
CA PHE A 2 4.22 2.11 -13.38
C PHE A 2 5.54 1.70 -12.70
N PHE A 3 5.87 2.31 -11.56
CA PHE A 3 7.03 1.90 -10.77
C PHE A 3 6.66 0.67 -9.94
N ILE A 4 6.82 -0.51 -10.53
CA ILE A 4 7.03 -1.73 -9.74
C ILE A 4 8.50 -1.68 -9.33
N VAL A 5 8.75 -1.61 -8.03
CA VAL A 5 10.09 -1.67 -7.44
C VAL A 5 10.78 -2.93 -7.97
N HIS A 6 11.72 -2.76 -8.90
CA HIS A 6 12.58 -3.83 -9.41
C HIS A 6 13.54 -4.20 -8.29
N ILE A 7 13.23 -5.29 -7.60
CA ILE A 7 14.18 -6.01 -6.75
C ILE A 7 14.71 -7.12 -7.64
N ASP A 8 16.01 -7.08 -7.97
CA ASP A 8 16.69 -7.99 -8.89
C ASP A 8 16.39 -9.47 -8.57
N ALA A 9 15.57 -10.10 -9.41
CA ALA A 9 15.39 -11.54 -9.47
C ALA A 9 15.26 -11.96 -10.95
N PRO A 10 15.82 -13.13 -11.35
CA PRO A 10 16.05 -13.45 -12.75
C PRO A 10 14.78 -13.55 -13.59
N LEU A 11 14.91 -13.03 -14.81
CA LEU A 11 13.89 -12.73 -15.82
C LEU A 11 13.26 -13.98 -16.46
N THR A 12 12.51 -14.76 -15.68
CA THR A 12 11.46 -15.67 -16.20
C THR A 12 10.21 -15.71 -15.31
N SER A 13 10.19 -14.92 -14.22
CA SER A 13 9.20 -14.97 -13.14
C SER A 13 8.30 -13.74 -13.01
N GLY A 14 8.47 -12.73 -13.87
CA GLY A 14 7.93 -11.37 -13.69
C GLY A 14 6.41 -11.23 -13.60
N PHE A 15 5.62 -12.16 -14.14
CA PHE A 15 4.15 -12.14 -14.00
C PHE A 15 3.67 -12.84 -12.71
N ARG A 16 4.49 -13.74 -12.16
CA ARG A 16 4.18 -14.53 -10.96
C ARG A 16 4.55 -13.78 -9.69
N THR A 17 5.58 -12.95 -9.72
CA THR A 17 6.03 -12.20 -8.54
C THR A 17 5.13 -11.01 -8.23
N THR A 18 4.64 -10.30 -9.24
CA THR A 18 3.69 -9.19 -9.07
C THR A 18 2.35 -9.70 -8.56
N ASN A 19 1.84 -10.80 -9.12
CA ASN A 19 0.64 -11.45 -8.59
C ASN A 19 0.88 -12.03 -7.20
N GLN A 20 2.05 -12.59 -6.88
CA GLN A 20 2.33 -13.06 -5.52
C GLN A 20 2.44 -11.91 -4.51
N ILE A 21 3.05 -10.78 -4.85
CA ILE A 21 3.12 -9.60 -3.96
C ILE A 21 1.72 -8.99 -3.81
N VAL A 22 0.98 -8.84 -4.91
CA VAL A 22 -0.41 -8.37 -4.91
C VAL A 22 -1.32 -9.34 -4.16
N GLU A 23 -1.14 -10.65 -4.30
CA GLU A 23 -1.85 -11.67 -3.54
C GLU A 23 -1.42 -11.66 -2.07
N LYS A 24 -0.14 -11.39 -1.75
CA LYS A 24 0.33 -11.23 -0.37
C LYS A 24 -0.25 -9.96 0.26
N ILE A 25 -0.44 -8.90 -0.51
CA ILE A 25 -1.14 -7.66 -0.12
C ILE A 25 -2.65 -7.92 0.01
N ILE A 26 -3.27 -8.73 -0.86
CA ILE A 26 -4.69 -9.13 -0.77
C ILE A 26 -4.93 -10.07 0.41
N LYS A 27 -4.06 -11.07 0.65
CA LYS A 27 -4.05 -11.90 1.86
C LYS A 27 -3.73 -11.07 3.09
N ASN A 28 -2.99 -9.97 2.93
CA ASN A 28 -2.75 -8.92 3.93
C ASN A 28 -3.76 -7.75 3.90
N MET A 29 -4.96 -7.91 3.32
CA MET A 29 -6.12 -7.11 3.75
C MET A 29 -6.48 -7.33 5.25
N GLY A 30 -5.62 -8.00 6.02
CA GLY A 30 -5.54 -7.94 7.47
C GLY A 30 -4.91 -6.65 8.03
N ILE A 31 -4.57 -5.65 7.22
CA ILE A 31 -4.28 -4.29 7.69
C ILE A 31 -5.62 -3.64 8.07
N LYS A 32 -5.95 -3.72 9.35
CA LYS A 32 -7.23 -3.21 9.88
C LYS A 32 -7.16 -1.74 10.25
N THR A 33 -5.94 -1.20 10.37
CA THR A 33 -5.69 0.12 10.94
C THR A 33 -4.61 0.88 10.17
N THR A 34 -4.63 2.20 10.28
CA THR A 34 -3.57 3.09 9.78
C THR A 34 -2.20 2.72 10.33
N ASN A 35 -2.13 2.31 11.61
CA ASN A 35 -0.90 1.89 12.26
C ASN A 35 -0.29 0.65 11.60
N ASP A 36 -1.09 -0.37 11.33
CA ASP A 36 -0.63 -1.58 10.66
C ASP A 36 -0.07 -1.26 9.27
N TYR A 37 -0.70 -0.31 8.56
CA TYR A 37 -0.28 0.11 7.23
C TYR A 37 1.06 0.83 7.26
N VAL A 38 1.21 1.81 8.15
CA VAL A 38 2.46 2.58 8.26
C VAL A 38 3.60 1.68 8.76
N LYS A 39 3.36 0.78 9.72
CA LYS A 39 4.35 -0.21 10.16
C LYS A 39 4.76 -1.15 9.04
N PHE A 40 3.82 -1.61 8.21
CA PHE A 40 4.15 -2.39 7.02
C PHE A 40 5.06 -1.62 6.06
N TYR A 41 4.72 -0.36 5.74
CA TYR A 41 5.55 0.50 4.91
C TYR A 41 6.95 0.71 5.51
N ILE A 42 7.05 0.93 6.82
CA ILE A 42 8.34 1.07 7.53
C ILE A 42 9.19 -0.21 7.36
N ASN A 43 8.58 -1.37 7.59
CA ASN A 43 9.24 -2.67 7.52
C ASN A 43 9.72 -3.05 6.12
N LEU A 44 9.19 -2.44 5.06
CA LEU A 44 9.71 -2.65 3.70
C LEU A 44 11.10 -2.02 3.51
N ASN A 45 11.54 -1.12 4.40
CA ASN A 45 12.82 -0.43 4.34
C ASN A 45 13.11 0.23 2.97
N ILE A 46 12.08 0.84 2.38
CA ILE A 46 12.14 1.52 1.06
C ILE A 46 12.10 3.05 1.18
N GLN A 47 12.17 3.57 2.40
CA GLN A 47 12.13 5.02 2.66
C GLN A 47 13.33 5.68 1.97
N GLY A 48 13.11 6.86 1.39
CA GLY A 48 14.12 7.57 0.60
C GLY A 48 14.18 7.19 -0.88
N ARG A 49 13.58 6.06 -1.29
CA ARG A 49 13.34 5.74 -2.72
C ARG A 49 11.89 5.97 -3.12
N VAL A 50 10.97 5.61 -2.22
CA VAL A 50 9.52 5.78 -2.41
C VAL A 50 9.00 6.54 -1.20
N SER A 51 8.21 7.60 -1.42
CA SER A 51 7.53 8.31 -0.34
C SER A 51 6.28 7.55 0.10
N LEU A 52 5.87 7.73 1.35
CA LEU A 52 4.67 7.11 1.89
C LEU A 52 3.43 7.57 1.09
N LEU A 53 3.38 8.84 0.70
CA LEU A 53 2.30 9.36 -0.14
C LEU A 53 2.21 8.63 -1.50
N SER A 54 3.35 8.41 -2.16
CA SER A 54 3.38 7.70 -3.45
C SER A 54 2.97 6.23 -3.29
N PHE A 55 3.41 5.62 -2.20
CA PHE A 55 3.04 4.25 -1.85
C PHE A 55 1.52 4.11 -1.64
N ILE A 56 0.91 5.02 -0.89
CA ILE A 56 -0.54 5.06 -0.65
C ILE A 56 -1.32 5.28 -1.95
N HIS A 57 -0.88 6.21 -2.80
CA HIS A 57 -1.55 6.48 -4.08
C HIS A 57 -1.57 5.25 -4.99
N ASN A 58 -0.45 4.53 -5.08
CA ASN A 58 -0.37 3.30 -5.86
C ASN A 58 -1.35 2.25 -5.33
N GLU A 59 -1.40 2.03 -4.02
CA GLU A 59 -2.30 1.05 -3.43
C GLU A 59 -3.78 1.44 -3.62
N LYS A 60 -4.11 2.73 -3.44
CA LYS A 60 -5.46 3.25 -3.66
C LYS A 60 -5.92 3.01 -5.11
N MET A 61 -5.04 3.16 -6.09
CA MET A 61 -5.36 2.86 -7.49
C MET A 61 -5.65 1.37 -7.70
N VAL A 62 -4.88 0.49 -7.08
CA VAL A 62 -5.08 -0.97 -7.15
C VAL A 62 -6.41 -1.36 -6.50
N LEU A 63 -6.76 -0.79 -5.33
CA LEU A 63 -8.03 -1.05 -4.65
C LEU A 63 -9.23 -0.56 -5.46
N LYS A 64 -9.13 0.63 -6.09
CA LYS A 64 -10.19 1.15 -6.97
C LYS A 64 -10.46 0.24 -8.16
N GLN A 65 -9.41 -0.23 -8.83
CA GLN A 65 -9.56 -1.19 -9.94
C GLN A 65 -10.23 -2.50 -9.50
N LYS A 66 -9.97 -2.95 -8.26
CA LYS A 66 -10.62 -4.14 -7.70
C LYS A 66 -12.09 -3.91 -7.36
N LEU A 67 -12.49 -2.71 -6.97
CA LEU A 67 -13.89 -2.35 -6.70
C LEU A 67 -14.78 -2.46 -7.95
N GLU A 68 -14.19 -2.29 -9.13
CA GLU A 68 -14.85 -2.47 -10.43
C GLU A 68 -15.12 -3.95 -10.75
N ASN A 69 -14.44 -4.88 -10.08
CA ASN A 69 -14.64 -6.32 -10.26
C ASN A 69 -15.88 -6.81 -9.49
N LYS A 70 -16.89 -7.29 -10.22
CA LYS A 70 -18.21 -7.68 -9.68
C LYS A 70 -18.21 -8.95 -8.82
N LYS A 71 -17.11 -9.70 -8.76
CA LYS A 71 -17.02 -11.00 -8.04
C LYS A 71 -16.43 -10.91 -6.63
N LEU A 72 -15.93 -9.74 -6.22
CA LEU A 72 -15.26 -9.55 -4.94
C LEU A 72 -16.17 -8.89 -3.91
N ASP A 73 -16.01 -9.26 -2.65
CA ASP A 73 -16.61 -8.55 -1.53
C ASP A 73 -16.03 -7.14 -1.45
N LYS A 74 -16.92 -6.14 -1.49
CA LYS A 74 -16.53 -4.73 -1.64
C LYS A 74 -16.29 -4.03 -0.31
N GLU A 75 -16.88 -4.51 0.78
CA GLU A 75 -16.74 -3.86 2.10
C GLU A 75 -15.28 -3.75 2.57
N PRO A 76 -14.44 -4.80 2.52
CA PRO A 76 -13.06 -4.69 2.96
C PRO A 76 -12.23 -3.78 2.04
N ILE A 77 -12.57 -3.72 0.75
CA ILE A 77 -11.91 -2.85 -0.22
C ILE A 77 -12.24 -1.38 0.08
N ILE A 78 -13.51 -1.07 0.34
CA ILE A 78 -13.96 0.28 0.72
C ILE A 78 -13.31 0.72 2.03
N ASN A 79 -13.28 -0.16 3.04
CA ASN A 79 -12.65 0.15 4.32
C ASN A 79 -11.14 0.40 4.17
N GLY A 80 -10.46 -0.40 3.33
CA GLY A 80 -9.07 -0.17 2.97
C GLY A 80 -8.85 1.20 2.33
N ILE A 81 -9.67 1.58 1.35
CA ILE A 81 -9.59 2.91 0.72
C ILE A 81 -9.78 4.03 1.75
N LYS A 82 -10.70 3.87 2.70
CA LYS A 82 -10.94 4.87 3.75
C LYS A 82 -9.72 5.08 4.65
N ILE A 83 -9.07 3.99 5.08
CA ILE A 83 -7.82 4.06 5.86
C ILE A 83 -6.73 4.82 5.10
N LEU A 84 -6.61 4.56 3.80
CA LEU A 84 -5.66 5.26 2.93
C LEU A 84 -5.98 6.74 2.79
N GLU A 85 -7.27 7.11 2.71
CA GLU A 85 -7.71 8.52 2.66
C GLU A 85 -7.42 9.27 3.96
N ASP A 86 -7.73 8.67 5.10
CA ASP A 86 -7.44 9.25 6.42
C ASP A 86 -5.93 9.49 6.59
N LEU A 87 -5.09 8.55 6.12
CA LEU A 87 -3.64 8.70 6.15
C LEU A 87 -3.13 9.78 5.20
N ILE A 88 -3.74 9.96 4.02
CA ILE A 88 -3.41 11.08 3.11
C ILE A 88 -3.70 12.42 3.78
N GLU A 89 -4.83 12.56 4.47
CA GLU A 89 -5.18 13.80 5.17
C GLU A 89 -4.21 14.08 6.33
N GLU A 90 -3.80 13.04 7.07
CA GLU A 90 -2.76 13.16 8.09
C GLU A 90 -1.42 13.62 7.49
N LEU A 91 -1.02 13.04 6.36
CA LEU A 91 0.20 13.43 5.64
C LEU A 91 0.17 14.87 5.15
N LYS A 92 -0.98 15.36 4.67
CA LYS A 92 -1.15 16.76 4.25
C LYS A 92 -1.04 17.73 5.42
N LYS A 93 -1.54 17.33 6.58
CA LYS A 93 -1.57 18.17 7.78
C LYS A 93 -0.23 18.22 8.51
N ASP A 94 0.37 17.07 8.77
CA ASP A 94 1.53 16.94 9.66
C ASP A 94 2.84 16.72 8.90
N GLY A 95 2.78 16.32 7.63
CA GLY A 95 3.93 15.98 6.80
C GLY A 95 4.44 14.56 7.05
N GLU A 96 5.16 14.02 6.06
CA GLU A 96 5.57 12.61 6.07
C GLU A 96 6.48 12.24 7.25
N SER A 97 7.46 13.07 7.61
CA SER A 97 8.37 12.80 8.73
C SER A 97 7.61 12.60 10.04
N LYS A 98 6.68 13.51 10.38
CA LYS A 98 5.93 13.45 11.65
C LYS A 98 5.01 12.24 11.72
N VAL A 99 4.37 11.91 10.59
CA VAL A 99 3.54 10.71 10.48
C VAL A 99 4.38 9.46 10.71
N LEU A 100 5.53 9.33 10.04
CA LEU A 100 6.42 8.19 10.25
C LEU A 100 6.91 8.09 11.69
N GLU A 101 7.33 9.20 12.30
CA GLU A 101 7.76 9.24 13.70
C GLU A 101 6.66 8.82 14.68
N LYS A 102 5.41 9.22 14.43
CA LYS A 102 4.24 8.88 15.24
C LYS A 102 3.97 7.37 15.26
N TYR A 103 4.09 6.71 14.11
CA TYR A 103 3.78 5.28 13.96
C TYR A 103 4.99 4.36 14.11
N ASN A 104 6.21 4.91 14.16
CA ASN A 104 7.45 4.17 14.44
C ASN A 104 7.70 3.92 15.94
N ARG A 105 6.72 4.22 16.80
CA ARG A 105 6.75 3.93 18.24
C ARG A 105 6.20 2.53 18.58
#